data_AF-A0A5K0YP68-F1
#
_entry.id   AF-A0A5K0YP68-F1
#
_cell.length_a   1.000
_cell.length_b   1.000
_cell.length_c   1.000
_cell.angle_alpha   90.00
_cell.angle_beta   90.00
_cell.angle_gamma   90.00
#
_symmetry.space_group_name_H-M   'P 1'
#
loop_
_entity.id
_entity.type
_entity.pdbx_description
1 polymer ?
#
loop_
_entity_poly.entity_id
_entity_poly.type
_entity_poly.pdbx_seq_one_letter_code
_entity_poly.pdbx_strand_id
1 'polypeptide(L)'
;FFVDDVPIRIYANKSPDTFPMRPMWVYASIWDASSWATENGKYKADYSYQPFVGKYSRFIVRGCPAYSSQYCQPVSAAPGGAFGLTSMQSQAMQWAQRFHMVYDYCKDWARNRALYP
;
A
#
# COMPACT_ATOMS: atom_id res chain seq x y z
N PHE A 1 4.09 -2.53 2.51
CA PHE A 1 4.15 -1.34 1.63
C PHE A 1 5.48 -0.64 1.86
N PHE A 2 6.17 -0.24 0.78
CA PHE A 2 7.53 0.30 0.85
C PHE A 2 7.66 1.58 0.01
N VAL A 3 8.57 2.46 0.44
CA VAL A 3 9.12 3.58 -0.32
C VAL A 3 10.62 3.55 -0.11
N ASP A 4 11.41 3.43 -1.18
CA ASP A 4 12.89 3.33 -1.12
C ASP A 4 13.40 2.34 -0.05
N ASP A 5 12.85 1.11 -0.05
CA ASP A 5 13.12 0.04 0.91
C ASP A 5 12.72 0.31 2.38
N VAL A 6 12.15 1.48 2.68
CA VAL A 6 11.56 1.82 3.98
C VAL A 6 10.14 1.28 4.05
N PRO A 7 9.83 0.35 4.97
CA PRO A 7 8.45 -0.07 5.20
C PRO A 7 7.65 1.09 5.79
N ILE A 8 6.51 1.42 5.18
CA ILE A 8 5.60 2.47 5.68
C ILE A 8 4.33 1.88 6.31
N ARG A 9 3.99 0.64 5.95
CA ARG A 9 2.82 -0.08 6.49
C ARG A 9 3.00 -1.59 6.35
N ILE A 10 2.63 -2.31 7.41
CA ILE A 10 2.31 -3.73 7.38
C ILE A 10 0.80 -3.88 7.55
N TYR A 11 0.20 -4.75 6.75
CA TYR A 11 -1.15 -5.24 6.97
C TYR A 11 -1.05 -6.74 7.15
N ALA A 12 -1.15 -7.21 8.39
CA ALA A 12 -0.96 -8.62 8.73
C ALA A 12 -2.24 -9.42 8.46
N ASN A 13 -2.09 -10.68 8.05
CA ASN A 13 -3.21 -11.60 7.95
C ASN A 13 -3.71 -11.97 9.35
N LYS A 14 -4.80 -11.35 9.78
CA LYS A 14 -5.49 -11.66 11.04
C LYS A 14 -6.71 -12.57 10.85
N SER A 15 -7.37 -12.48 9.69
CA SER A 15 -8.54 -13.28 9.33
C SER A 15 -8.64 -13.37 7.79
N PRO A 16 -9.11 -14.51 7.24
CA PRO A 16 -9.38 -14.63 5.80
C PRO A 16 -10.42 -13.63 5.29
N ASP A 17 -11.31 -13.11 6.17
CA ASP A 17 -12.34 -12.16 5.77
C ASP A 17 -11.79 -10.75 5.53
N THR A 18 -10.67 -10.42 6.18
CA THR A 18 -10.06 -9.08 6.11
C THR A 18 -8.77 -9.07 5.29
N PHE A 19 -8.25 -10.24 4.90
CA PHE A 19 -7.00 -10.36 4.15
C PHE A 19 -7.23 -10.80 2.69
N PRO A 20 -6.54 -10.21 1.70
CA PRO A 20 -6.70 -10.60 0.29
C PRO A 20 -6.13 -12.00 0.02
N MET A 21 -7.02 -12.94 -0.27
CA MET A 21 -6.69 -14.36 -0.53
C MET A 21 -6.89 -14.80 -1.99
N ARG A 22 -7.33 -13.90 -2.88
CA ARG A 22 -7.61 -14.21 -4.29
C ARG A 22 -6.48 -13.71 -5.19
N PRO A 23 -6.26 -14.32 -6.37
CA PRO A 23 -5.32 -13.80 -7.37
C PRO A 23 -5.62 -12.33 -7.73
N MET A 24 -4.56 -11.56 -7.97
CA MET A 24 -4.64 -10.14 -8.28
C MET A 24 -3.83 -9.79 -9.53
N TRP A 25 -4.23 -8.71 -10.19
CA TRP A 25 -3.50 -8.09 -11.28
C TRP A 25 -2.83 -6.81 -10.79
N VAL A 26 -1.73 -6.41 -11.44
CA VAL A 26 -1.08 -5.12 -11.17
C VAL A 26 -1.64 -4.08 -12.14
N TYR A 27 -2.02 -2.92 -11.61
CA TYR A 27 -2.55 -1.79 -12.37
C TYR A 27 -1.75 -0.52 -12.08
N ALA A 28 -1.65 0.36 -13.06
CA ALA A 28 -1.16 1.73 -12.91
C ALA A 28 -2.02 2.65 -13.78
N SER A 29 -2.45 3.79 -13.23
CA SER A 29 -3.36 4.71 -13.90
C SER A 29 -3.14 6.14 -13.42
N ILE A 30 -3.29 7.10 -14.32
CA ILE A 30 -3.46 8.52 -14.01
C ILE A 30 -4.89 8.87 -14.38
N TRP A 31 -5.66 9.41 -13.44
CA TRP A 31 -7.08 9.71 -13.64
C TRP A 31 -7.51 10.87 -12.76
N ASP A 32 -8.63 11.51 -13.12
CA ASP A 32 -9.20 12.62 -12.37
C ASP A 32 -10.11 12.13 -11.23
N ALA A 33 -9.67 12.37 -10.00
CA ALA A 33 -10.36 12.02 -8.76
C ALA A 33 -10.80 13.27 -7.97
N SER A 34 -11.12 14.38 -8.65
CA SER A 34 -11.46 15.70 -8.08
C SER A 34 -12.53 15.67 -6.98
N SER A 35 -13.40 14.66 -6.95
CA SER A 35 -14.40 14.50 -5.89
C SER A 35 -13.82 14.26 -4.49
N TRP A 36 -12.57 13.80 -4.37
CA TRP A 36 -11.99 13.45 -3.05
C TRP A 36 -10.48 13.64 -2.91
N ALA A 37 -9.71 13.70 -4.01
CA ALA A 37 -8.25 13.55 -3.97
C ALA A 37 -7.48 14.63 -3.21
N THR A 38 -7.88 15.90 -3.32
CA THR A 38 -7.16 17.02 -2.70
C THR A 38 -8.07 17.74 -1.71
N GLU A 39 -7.68 17.74 -0.42
CA GLU A 39 -8.44 18.37 0.67
C GLU A 39 -9.92 17.94 0.70
N ASN A 40 -10.17 16.63 0.63
CA ASN A 40 -11.53 16.05 0.56
C ASN A 40 -12.36 16.58 -0.63
N GLY A 41 -11.71 16.90 -1.75
CA GLY A 41 -12.37 17.41 -2.97
C GLY A 41 -12.59 18.93 -3.00
N LYS A 42 -12.02 19.66 -2.04
CA LYS A 42 -12.07 21.14 -2.01
C LYS A 42 -11.38 21.76 -3.23
N TYR A 43 -10.25 21.20 -3.65
CA TYR A 43 -9.51 21.65 -4.83
C TYR A 43 -9.65 20.61 -5.95
N LYS A 44 -10.09 21.07 -7.13
CA LYS A 44 -10.35 20.22 -8.30
C LYS A 44 -9.21 20.34 -9.32
N ALA A 45 -9.10 19.37 -10.21
CA ALA A 45 -8.15 19.41 -11.31
C ALA A 45 -8.39 20.65 -12.18
N ASP A 46 -7.36 21.47 -12.32
CA ASP A 46 -7.35 22.59 -13.24
C ASP A 46 -6.64 22.16 -14.53
N TYR A 47 -7.44 21.90 -15.56
CA TYR A 47 -6.98 21.40 -16.85
C TYR A 47 -6.22 22.44 -17.68
N SER A 48 -6.15 23.71 -17.25
CA SER A 48 -5.22 24.68 -17.86
C SER A 48 -3.75 24.29 -17.66
N TYR A 49 -3.43 23.49 -16.64
CA TYR A 49 -2.09 22.98 -16.35
C TYR A 49 -1.76 21.65 -17.06
N GLN A 50 -2.61 21.19 -17.98
CA GLN A 50 -2.36 19.94 -18.70
C GLN A 50 -1.09 20.01 -19.58
N PRO A 51 -0.39 18.88 -19.82
CA PRO A 51 -0.74 17.51 -19.44
C PRO A 51 -0.27 17.10 -18.03
N PHE A 52 -1.05 16.24 -17.37
CA PHE A 52 -0.65 15.56 -16.13
C PHE A 52 0.08 14.25 -16.47
N VAL A 53 1.39 14.18 -16.21
CA VAL A 53 2.23 13.06 -16.66
C VAL A 53 2.85 12.31 -15.49
N GLY A 54 2.55 11.02 -15.40
CA GLY A 54 3.22 10.07 -14.52
C GLY A 54 4.18 9.20 -15.33
N LYS A 55 5.43 9.10 -14.89
CA LYS A 55 6.46 8.30 -15.55
C LYS A 55 6.79 7.10 -14.69
N TYR A 56 6.63 5.91 -15.27
CA TYR A 56 6.93 4.64 -14.63
C TYR A 56 8.16 4.03 -15.27
N SER A 57 9.08 3.50 -14.46
CA SER A 57 10.26 2.80 -14.92
C SER A 57 10.62 1.70 -13.92
N ARG A 58 11.54 0.80 -14.29
CA ARG A 58 12.01 -0.30 -13.43
C ARG A 58 10.84 -1.16 -12.91
N PHE A 59 10.05 -1.71 -13.82
CA PHE A 59 8.99 -2.65 -13.46
C PHE A 59 9.60 -3.90 -12.80
N ILE A 60 9.29 -4.12 -11.52
CA ILE A 60 9.70 -5.30 -10.77
C ILE A 60 8.44 -6.08 -10.41
N VAL A 61 8.26 -7.25 -11.03
CA VAL A 61 7.20 -8.18 -10.69
C VAL A 61 7.85 -9.47 -10.20
N ARG A 62 7.83 -9.68 -8.88
CA ARG A 62 8.35 -10.88 -8.22
C ARG A 62 7.25 -11.48 -7.37
N GLY A 63 6.86 -12.70 -7.69
CA GLY A 63 5.77 -13.39 -7.02
C GLY A 63 5.34 -14.61 -7.82
N CYS A 64 4.29 -15.28 -7.34
CA CYS A 64 3.76 -16.48 -7.98
C CYS A 64 2.56 -16.14 -8.88
N PRO A 65 2.60 -16.53 -10.16
CA PRO A 65 1.41 -16.49 -11.01
C PRO A 65 0.26 -17.30 -10.40
N ALA A 66 -0.98 -16.87 -10.68
CA ALA A 66 -2.20 -17.48 -10.12
C ALA A 66 -2.30 -19.00 -10.35
N TYR A 67 -1.80 -19.47 -11.49
CA TYR A 67 -1.84 -20.87 -11.91
C TYR A 67 -0.44 -21.51 -11.90
N SER A 68 0.42 -21.08 -10.97
CA SER A 68 1.77 -21.63 -10.84
C SER A 68 1.78 -22.99 -10.14
N SER A 69 2.85 -23.76 -10.37
CA SER A 69 3.08 -25.00 -9.62
C SER A 69 3.24 -24.73 -8.12
N GLN A 70 2.95 -25.73 -7.29
CA GLN A 70 3.17 -25.68 -5.84
C GLN A 70 4.61 -25.34 -5.40
N TYR A 71 5.58 -25.48 -6.30
CA TYR A 71 6.98 -25.15 -6.05
C TYR A 71 7.27 -23.65 -6.13
N CYS A 72 6.34 -22.85 -6.66
CA CYS A 72 6.48 -21.41 -6.63
C CYS A 72 6.35 -20.91 -5.20
N GLN A 73 7.41 -20.30 -4.69
CA GLN A 73 7.41 -19.65 -3.39
C GLN A 73 7.34 -18.13 -3.60
N PRO A 74 6.33 -17.45 -3.04
CA PRO A 74 6.26 -16.01 -3.15
C PRO A 74 7.48 -15.39 -2.47
N VAL A 75 8.03 -14.34 -3.09
CA VAL A 75 9.13 -13.59 -2.46
C VAL A 75 8.58 -12.92 -1.20
N SER A 76 9.25 -13.12 -0.07
CA SER A 76 8.89 -12.43 1.16
C SER A 76 8.97 -10.93 0.91
N ALA A 77 7.84 -10.24 1.10
CA ALA A 77 7.80 -8.78 1.07
C ALA A 77 8.59 -8.16 2.23
N ALA A 78 8.90 -8.93 3.28
CA ALA A 78 9.73 -8.50 4.39
C ALA A 78 11.16 -9.06 4.26
N PRO A 79 12.21 -8.22 4.34
CA PRO A 79 13.60 -8.66 4.31
C PRO A 79 14.01 -9.66 5.39
N GLY A 80 13.31 -9.72 6.52
CA GLY A 80 13.49 -10.77 7.53
C GLY A 80 12.87 -12.13 7.14
N GLY A 81 12.36 -12.27 5.91
CA GLY A 81 11.80 -13.53 5.42
C GLY A 81 10.56 -13.96 6.21
N ALA A 82 10.54 -15.22 6.62
CA ALA A 82 9.46 -15.82 7.41
C ALA A 82 9.24 -15.14 8.78
N PHE A 83 10.21 -14.35 9.26
CA PHE A 83 10.18 -13.70 10.57
C PHE A 83 9.63 -12.27 10.55
N GLY A 84 9.22 -11.76 9.37
CA GLY A 84 8.67 -10.41 9.23
C GLY A 84 9.74 -9.33 9.06
N LEU A 85 9.46 -8.10 9.49
CA LEU A 85 10.42 -7.00 9.41
C LEU A 85 11.54 -7.18 10.43
N THR A 86 12.75 -6.76 10.07
CA THR A 86 13.84 -6.67 11.05
C THR A 86 13.56 -5.57 12.09
N SER A 87 14.30 -5.57 13.21
CA SER A 87 14.19 -4.50 14.22
C SER A 87 14.45 -3.11 13.63
N MET A 88 15.50 -2.99 12.81
CA MET A 88 15.84 -1.74 12.12
C MET A 88 14.71 -1.28 11.18
N GLN A 89 14.12 -2.20 10.44
CA GLN A 89 12.98 -1.89 9.57
C GLN A 89 11.73 -1.48 10.34
N SER A 90 11.48 -2.13 11.48
CA SER A 90 10.37 -1.76 12.36
C SER A 90 10.55 -0.35 12.92
N GLN A 91 11.78 0.03 13.30
CA GLN A 91 12.11 1.38 13.73
C GLN A 91 11.96 2.40 12.60
N ALA A 92 12.40 2.07 11.38
CA ALA A 92 12.23 2.92 10.21
C ALA A 92 10.74 3.15 9.88
N MET A 93 9.91 2.11 9.98
CA MET A 93 8.47 2.23 9.83
C MET A 93 7.84 3.10 10.92
N GLN A 94 8.24 2.91 12.17
CA GLN A 94 7.76 3.75 13.29
C GLN A 94 8.14 5.21 13.09
N TRP A 95 9.36 5.49 12.62
CA TRP A 95 9.79 6.84 12.26
C TRP A 95 8.91 7.42 11.14
N ALA A 96 8.71 6.67 10.04
CA ALA A 96 7.88 7.12 8.93
C ALA A 96 6.44 7.43 9.38
N GLN A 97 5.87 6.55 10.20
CA GLN A 97 4.53 6.74 10.75
C GLN A 97 4.45 7.91 11.73
N ARG A 98 5.47 8.11 12.58
CA ARG A 98 5.50 9.18 13.57
C ARG A 98 5.59 10.56 12.93
N PHE A 99 6.40 10.71 11.88
CA PHE A 99 6.73 12.02 11.32
C PHE A 99 5.99 12.36 10.03
N HIS A 100 5.46 11.37 9.30
CA HIS A 100 4.88 11.58 7.97
C HIS A 100 3.45 11.05 7.81
N MET A 101 2.89 10.33 8.77
CA MET A 101 1.51 9.87 8.68
C MET A 101 0.53 10.96 9.10
N VAL A 102 -0.29 11.41 8.16
CA VAL A 102 -1.32 12.44 8.39
C VAL A 102 -2.71 11.87 8.65
N TYR A 103 -2.95 10.60 8.30
CA TYR A 103 -4.24 9.92 8.50
C TYR A 103 -4.03 8.44 8.79
N ASP A 104 -4.79 7.90 9.75
CA ASP A 104 -4.82 6.49 10.12
C ASP A 104 -6.27 6.09 10.49
N TYR A 105 -6.86 5.21 9.68
CA TYR A 105 -8.24 4.74 9.87
C TYR A 105 -8.45 3.99 11.20
N CYS A 106 -7.38 3.41 11.78
CA CYS A 106 -7.45 2.75 13.09
C CYS A 106 -7.62 3.78 14.23
N LYS A 107 -7.12 5.00 14.04
CA LYS A 107 -7.16 6.09 15.04
C LYS A 107 -8.31 7.06 14.81
N ASP A 108 -8.94 7.00 13.64
CA ASP A 108 -10.16 7.75 13.33
C ASP A 108 -11.34 7.21 14.16
N TRP A 109 -11.93 8.07 14.98
CA TRP A 109 -13.06 7.73 15.86
C TRP A 109 -14.42 8.00 15.20
N ALA A 110 -14.46 8.75 14.10
CA ALA A 110 -15.67 8.96 13.32
C ALA A 110 -16.02 7.72 12.46
N ARG A 111 -15.07 6.81 12.29
CA ARG A 111 -15.23 5.56 11.54
C ARG A 111 -15.66 4.42 12.45
N ASN A 112 -16.59 3.59 11.97
CA ASN A 112 -17.04 2.41 12.70
C ASN A 112 -15.98 1.28 12.64
N ARG A 113 -15.22 1.13 13.72
CA ARG A 113 -14.16 0.11 13.85
C ARG A 113 -14.66 -1.33 13.78
N ALA A 114 -15.94 -1.58 14.04
CA ALA A 114 -16.51 -2.93 13.91
C ALA A 114 -16.44 -3.46 12.47
N LEU A 115 -16.27 -2.57 11.47
CA LEU A 115 -16.15 -2.95 10.07
C LEU A 115 -14.72 -3.37 9.66
N TYR A 116 -13.72 -3.17 10.52
CA TYR A 116 -12.32 -3.48 10.24
C TYR A 116 -11.57 -3.98 11.50
N PRO A 117 -11.90 -5.18 11.99
CA PRO A 117 -11.30 -5.77 13.20
C PRO A 117 -9.79 -6.08 13.08
#